data_AF-A0A1B2HJH5-F1
#
_entry.id   AF-A0A1B2HJH5-F1
#
_cell.length_a   1.000
_cell.length_b   1.000
_cell.length_c   1.000
_cell.angle_alpha   90.00
_cell.angle_beta   90.00
_cell.angle_gamma   90.00
#
_symmetry.space_group_name_H-M   'P 1'
#
loop_
_entity.id
_entity.type
_entity.pdbx_description
1 polymer ?
#
loop_
_entity_poly.entity_id
_entity_poly.type
_entity_poly.pdbx_seq_one_letter_code
_entity_poly.pdbx_strand_id
1 'polypeptide(L)'
;MGRFLVALALSASTALLTPQADARTDTQPAGRWQIEPCPAGQKALWLPRVDTVGTDLSCTTEDARNAAVKEAADSGSPKRLMNVAIAGAQQLSDKSITPDSSCVPGAKAAVGDALGTCVPA
;
A
#
# COMPACT_ATOMS: atom_id res chain seq x y z
N MET A 1 31.86 -28.52 -55.82
CA MET A 1 31.56 -27.08 -55.78
C MET A 1 30.06 -26.90 -55.96
N GLY A 2 29.38 -26.15 -55.09
CA GLY A 2 27.94 -25.87 -55.23
C GLY A 2 27.18 -25.89 -53.91
N ARG A 3 27.32 -24.82 -53.13
CA ARG A 3 26.43 -24.44 -52.03
C ARG A 3 25.08 -24.01 -52.61
N PHE A 4 23.94 -24.25 -51.93
CA PHE A 4 22.74 -23.38 -51.80
C PHE A 4 21.72 -24.15 -50.92
N LEU A 5 21.57 -23.84 -49.61
CA LEU A 5 20.59 -22.91 -49.02
C LEU A 5 19.14 -23.36 -49.30
N VAL A 6 18.17 -23.49 -48.39
CA VAL A 6 17.92 -23.02 -47.01
C VAL A 6 16.74 -23.86 -46.51
N ALA A 7 16.85 -24.50 -45.35
CA ALA A 7 15.69 -25.08 -44.67
C ALA A 7 15.06 -23.98 -43.80
N LEU A 8 13.98 -23.38 -44.29
CA LEU A 8 13.12 -22.47 -43.53
C LEU A 8 12.36 -23.29 -42.48
N ALA A 9 12.95 -23.42 -41.29
CA ALA A 9 12.21 -23.83 -40.10
C ALA A 9 11.43 -22.60 -39.60
N LEU A 10 10.16 -22.50 -39.98
CA LEU A 10 9.19 -21.63 -39.33
C LEU A 10 8.91 -22.15 -37.91
N SER A 11 9.79 -21.84 -36.96
CA SER A 11 9.40 -21.87 -35.55
C SER A 11 8.54 -20.64 -35.26
N ALA A 12 7.23 -20.81 -35.37
CA ALA A 12 6.25 -19.89 -34.83
C ALA A 12 6.37 -19.91 -33.29
N SER A 13 7.29 -19.11 -32.75
CA SER A 13 7.33 -18.81 -31.33
C SER A 13 6.22 -17.81 -31.04
N THR A 14 5.00 -18.29 -30.76
CA THR A 14 4.00 -17.48 -30.06
C THR A 14 4.50 -17.24 -28.64
N ALA A 15 5.27 -16.16 -28.47
CA ALA A 15 5.50 -15.58 -27.16
C ALA A 15 4.12 -15.13 -26.64
N LEU A 16 3.48 -15.99 -25.86
CA LEU A 16 2.40 -15.57 -24.97
C LEU A 16 3.05 -14.58 -24.00
N LEU A 17 2.89 -13.29 -24.29
CA LEU A 17 3.11 -12.19 -23.36
C LEU A 17 2.07 -12.33 -22.24
N THR A 18 2.29 -13.29 -21.34
CA THR A 18 1.66 -13.25 -20.03
C THR A 18 2.22 -12.03 -19.32
N PRO A 19 1.38 -11.10 -18.83
CA PRO A 19 1.86 -10.10 -17.90
C PRO A 19 2.48 -10.86 -16.73
N GLN A 20 3.79 -10.71 -16.57
CA GLN A 20 4.48 -11.18 -15.38
C GLN A 20 3.96 -10.30 -14.25
N ALA A 21 2.89 -10.75 -13.59
CA ALA A 21 2.70 -10.40 -12.20
C ALA A 21 3.99 -10.88 -11.53
N ASP A 22 4.84 -9.94 -11.11
CA ASP A 22 5.95 -10.21 -10.23
C ASP A 22 5.39 -10.97 -9.03
N ALA A 23 5.45 -12.30 -9.09
CA ALA A 23 5.31 -13.14 -7.93
C ALA A 23 6.49 -12.74 -7.05
N ARG A 24 6.24 -11.86 -6.07
CA ARG A 24 7.16 -11.62 -4.96
C ARG A 24 7.48 -12.99 -4.41
N THR A 25 8.68 -13.48 -4.71
CA THR A 25 9.21 -14.70 -4.13
C THR A 25 9.17 -14.56 -2.62
N ASP A 26 8.55 -15.55 -1.99
CA ASP A 26 8.21 -15.72 -0.57
C ASP A 26 9.44 -15.81 0.38
N THR A 27 10.52 -15.10 0.07
CA THR A 27 11.81 -15.14 0.80
C THR A 27 12.17 -13.82 1.48
N GLN A 28 11.25 -12.86 1.59
CA GLN A 28 11.48 -11.75 2.50
C GLN A 28 11.14 -12.23 3.91
N PRO A 29 12.07 -12.17 4.89
CA PRO A 29 11.77 -12.61 6.24
C PRO A 29 10.52 -11.87 6.73
N ALA A 30 9.52 -12.63 7.19
CA ALA A 30 8.34 -12.04 7.79
C ALA A 30 8.80 -11.12 8.91
N GLY A 31 8.43 -9.85 8.84
CA GLY A 31 8.67 -8.91 9.92
C GLY A 31 7.66 -9.10 11.05
N ARG A 32 7.95 -8.45 12.17
CA ARG A 32 7.03 -8.36 13.32
C ARG A 32 6.56 -6.92 13.51
N TRP A 33 5.33 -6.74 13.97
CA TRP A 33 4.82 -5.41 14.27
C TRP A 33 5.39 -4.90 15.60
N GLN A 34 6.04 -3.74 15.55
CA GLN A 34 6.24 -2.91 16.72
C GLN A 34 5.04 -1.99 16.86
N ILE A 35 4.34 -2.10 17.98
CA ILE A 35 3.10 -1.36 18.26
C ILE A 35 3.39 -0.23 19.24
N GLU A 36 3.08 0.99 18.84
CA GLU A 36 3.14 2.19 19.67
C GLU A 36 1.72 2.71 19.90
N PRO A 37 1.17 2.61 21.12
CA PRO A 37 -0.16 3.12 21.43
C PRO A 37 -0.26 4.62 21.17
N CYS A 38 -1.37 5.05 20.56
CA CYS A 38 -1.65 6.47 20.47
C CYS A 38 -1.99 7.07 21.85
N PRO A 39 -1.77 8.38 22.05
CA PRO A 39 -2.20 9.07 23.26
C PRO A 39 -3.70 8.85 23.54
N ALA A 40 -4.08 8.95 24.82
CA ALA A 40 -5.47 8.76 25.24
C ALA A 40 -6.43 9.67 24.45
N GLY A 41 -7.51 9.08 23.93
CA GLY A 41 -8.50 9.77 23.10
C GLY A 41 -8.13 9.92 21.62
N GLN A 42 -6.95 9.43 21.21
CA GLN A 42 -6.53 9.37 19.81
C GLN A 42 -6.44 7.94 19.30
N LYS A 43 -6.42 7.82 17.97
CA LYS A 43 -6.28 6.58 17.22
C LYS A 43 -5.30 6.77 16.08
N ALA A 44 -4.64 5.70 15.68
CA ALA A 44 -3.86 5.67 14.45
C ALA A 44 -4.82 5.75 13.25
N LEU A 45 -4.78 6.85 12.51
CA LEU A 45 -5.65 7.09 11.37
C LEU A 45 -4.86 7.56 10.16
N TRP A 46 -5.26 7.08 8.99
CA TRP A 46 -4.75 7.58 7.71
C TRP A 46 -5.45 8.90 7.34
N LEU A 47 -4.64 9.93 7.13
CA LEU A 47 -5.05 11.27 6.76
C LEU A 47 -4.70 11.55 5.29
N PRO A 48 -5.60 12.16 4.52
CA PRO A 48 -5.29 12.60 3.17
C PRO A 48 -4.29 13.78 3.20
N ARG A 49 -3.24 13.73 2.37
CA ARG A 49 -2.32 14.87 2.24
C ARG A 49 -2.97 16.05 1.50
N VAL A 50 -2.54 17.26 1.82
CA VAL A 50 -3.05 18.50 1.21
C VAL A 50 -2.23 18.89 -0.03
N ASP A 51 -0.91 18.98 0.13
CA ASP A 51 -0.04 19.57 -0.89
C ASP A 51 0.45 18.55 -1.93
N THR A 52 0.66 17.30 -1.51
CA THR A 52 1.20 16.23 -2.35
C THR A 52 0.22 15.07 -2.49
N VAL A 53 0.45 14.19 -3.47
CA VAL A 53 -0.30 12.95 -3.61
C VAL A 53 0.07 12.00 -2.47
N GLY A 54 -0.92 11.31 -1.92
CA GLY A 54 -0.75 10.30 -0.89
C GLY A 54 -1.41 10.65 0.43
N THR A 55 -0.94 9.98 1.46
CA THR A 55 -1.55 9.94 2.79
C THR A 55 -0.46 9.94 3.85
N ASP A 56 -0.85 10.30 5.07
CA ASP A 56 -0.01 10.16 6.25
C ASP A 56 -0.74 9.34 7.30
N LEU A 57 0.00 8.51 8.02
CA LEU A 57 -0.50 7.80 9.18
C LEU A 57 -0.04 8.54 10.44
N SER A 58 -0.97 8.92 11.30
CA SER A 58 -0.65 9.57 12.57
C SER A 58 -1.68 9.28 13.65
N CYS A 59 -1.31 9.53 14.90
CA CYS A 59 -2.26 9.57 16.00
C CYS A 59 -3.09 10.86 15.91
N THR A 60 -4.41 10.71 15.83
CA THR A 60 -5.36 11.83 15.77
C THR A 60 -6.75 11.37 16.21
N THR A 61 -7.74 12.24 16.15
CA THR A 61 -9.14 11.89 16.45
C THR A 61 -9.93 11.62 15.16
N GLU A 62 -11.01 10.85 15.27
CA GLU A 62 -11.92 10.64 14.13
C GLU A 62 -12.52 11.96 13.64
N ASP A 63 -12.81 12.90 14.54
CA ASP A 63 -13.31 14.24 14.20
C ASP A 63 -12.29 15.03 13.36
N ALA A 64 -11.01 15.03 13.75
CA ALA A 64 -9.97 15.69 12.98
C ALA A 64 -9.78 15.04 11.60
N ARG A 65 -9.81 13.70 11.53
CA ARG A 65 -9.78 12.98 10.24
C ARG A 65 -10.99 13.31 9.37
N ASN A 66 -12.17 13.40 9.96
CA ASN A 66 -13.41 13.74 9.23
C ASN A 66 -13.39 15.18 8.72
N ALA A 67 -12.86 16.12 9.51
CA ALA A 67 -12.62 17.49 9.08
C ALA A 67 -11.68 17.55 7.88
N ALA A 68 -10.53 16.85 7.92
CA ALA A 68 -9.58 16.80 6.81
C ALA A 68 -10.20 16.23 5.52
N VAL A 69 -11.05 15.22 5.64
CA VAL A 69 -11.80 14.65 4.50
C VAL A 69 -12.83 15.63 3.97
N LYS A 70 -13.58 16.30 4.84
CA LYS A 70 -14.54 17.31 4.44
C LYS A 70 -13.87 18.47 3.71
N GLU A 71 -12.75 18.99 4.23
CA GLU A 71 -11.98 20.03 3.56
C GLU A 71 -11.44 19.59 2.20
N ALA A 72 -11.01 18.33 2.07
CA ALA A 72 -10.60 17.78 0.79
C ALA A 72 -11.77 17.72 -0.21
N ALA A 73 -12.96 17.32 0.23
CA ALA A 73 -14.16 17.31 -0.60
C ALA A 73 -14.60 18.72 -1.02
N ASP A 74 -14.66 19.65 -0.07
CA ASP A 74 -15.09 21.03 -0.29
C ASP A 74 -14.12 21.80 -1.20
N SER A 75 -12.85 21.36 -1.31
CA SER A 75 -11.86 21.99 -2.18
C SER A 75 -12.11 21.82 -3.68
N GLY A 76 -12.94 20.85 -4.08
CA GLY A 76 -13.16 20.48 -5.49
C GLY A 76 -11.92 19.92 -6.22
N SER A 77 -10.80 19.69 -5.52
CA SER A 77 -9.56 19.21 -6.12
C SER A 77 -9.60 17.69 -6.36
N PRO A 78 -9.46 17.22 -7.61
CA PRO A 78 -9.42 15.77 -7.90
C PRO A 78 -8.29 15.05 -7.16
N LYS A 79 -7.13 15.72 -7.01
CA LYS A 79 -5.99 15.21 -6.23
C LYS A 79 -6.38 14.96 -4.78
N ARG A 80 -7.04 15.93 -4.14
CA ARG A 80 -7.41 15.80 -2.72
C ARG A 80 -8.48 14.72 -2.51
N LEU A 81 -9.42 14.59 -3.44
CA LEU A 81 -10.40 13.49 -3.45
C LEU A 81 -9.72 12.12 -3.59
N MET A 82 -8.72 12.00 -4.47
CA MET A 82 -7.93 10.77 -4.61
C MET A 82 -7.22 10.42 -3.29
N ASN A 83 -6.60 11.40 -2.63
CA ASN A 83 -5.94 11.18 -1.34
C ASN A 83 -6.92 10.69 -0.27
N VAL A 84 -8.16 11.21 -0.25
CA VAL A 84 -9.23 10.73 0.64
C VAL A 84 -9.56 9.26 0.37
N ALA A 85 -9.70 8.88 -0.90
CA ALA A 85 -9.99 7.51 -1.28
C ALA A 85 -8.86 6.55 -0.87
N ILE A 86 -7.60 6.94 -1.10
CA ILE A 86 -6.42 6.16 -0.69
C ILE A 86 -6.39 6.01 0.83
N ALA A 87 -6.60 7.08 1.59
CA ALA A 87 -6.62 7.05 3.06
C ALA A 87 -7.71 6.10 3.57
N GLY A 88 -8.91 6.17 2.98
CA GLY A 88 -10.01 5.27 3.29
C GLY A 88 -9.68 3.81 2.99
N ALA A 89 -9.07 3.53 1.82
CA ALA A 89 -8.68 2.18 1.43
C ALA A 89 -7.60 1.59 2.36
N GLN A 90 -6.60 2.38 2.74
CA GLN A 90 -5.57 1.97 3.70
C GLN A 90 -6.17 1.71 5.07
N GLN A 91 -7.01 2.62 5.58
CA GLN A 91 -7.70 2.43 6.86
C GLN A 91 -8.54 1.15 6.89
N LEU A 92 -9.22 0.82 5.80
CA LEU A 92 -10.00 -0.41 5.68
C LEU A 92 -9.12 -1.65 5.60
N SER A 93 -8.02 -1.59 4.84
CA SER A 93 -7.06 -2.69 4.70
C SER A 93 -6.41 -3.04 6.05
N ASP A 94 -6.19 -2.03 6.88
CA ASP A 94 -5.53 -2.19 8.17
C ASP A 94 -6.47 -2.78 9.25
N LYS A 95 -7.79 -2.82 9.04
CA LYS A 95 -8.75 -3.32 10.04
C LYS A 95 -8.52 -4.77 10.47
N SER A 96 -7.95 -5.60 9.60
CA SER A 96 -7.66 -7.01 9.91
C SER A 96 -6.28 -7.22 10.51
N ILE A 97 -5.44 -6.18 10.61
CA ILE A 97 -4.08 -6.30 11.13
C ILE A 97 -4.13 -6.43 12.65
N THR A 98 -3.50 -7.47 13.15
CA THR A 98 -3.24 -7.70 14.57
C THR A 98 -1.74 -7.60 14.85
N PRO A 99 -1.31 -7.40 16.11
CA PRO A 99 0.10 -7.41 16.47
C PRO A 99 0.85 -8.69 16.04
N ASP A 100 0.14 -9.83 16.00
CA ASP A 100 0.69 -11.14 15.63
C ASP A 100 0.66 -11.42 14.12
N SER A 101 0.08 -10.51 13.33
CA SER A 101 0.02 -10.67 11.86
C SER A 101 1.41 -10.53 11.24
N SER A 102 1.76 -11.41 10.30
CA SER A 102 2.99 -11.27 9.53
C SER A 102 3.00 -9.96 8.74
N CYS A 103 4.15 -9.30 8.63
CA CYS A 103 4.26 -8.04 7.91
C CYS A 103 5.54 -7.94 7.07
N VAL A 104 5.57 -6.93 6.19
CA VAL A 104 6.73 -6.60 5.35
C VAL A 104 7.57 -5.54 6.09
N PRO A 105 8.85 -5.80 6.41
CA PRO A 105 9.69 -4.82 7.09
C PRO A 105 9.65 -3.43 6.43
N GLY A 106 9.51 -2.38 7.25
CA GLY A 106 9.34 -1.00 6.81
C GLY A 106 7.88 -0.58 6.56
N ALA A 107 6.92 -1.52 6.50
CA ALA A 107 5.50 -1.19 6.41
C ALA A 107 5.03 -0.43 7.67
N LYS A 108 4.07 0.48 7.47
CA LYS A 108 3.35 1.17 8.54
C LYS A 108 1.86 0.89 8.41
N ALA A 109 1.17 0.77 9.54
CA ALA A 109 -0.26 0.49 9.57
C ALA A 109 -0.93 1.04 10.82
N ALA A 110 -2.24 1.29 10.73
CA ALA A 110 -3.10 1.49 11.89
C ALA A 110 -3.48 0.12 12.49
N VAL A 111 -2.84 -0.28 13.59
CA VAL A 111 -3.12 -1.57 14.24
C VAL A 111 -4.07 -1.33 15.41
N GLY A 112 -5.37 -1.47 15.15
CA GLY A 112 -6.40 -1.02 16.08
C GLY A 112 -6.32 0.50 16.29
N ASP A 113 -6.12 0.93 17.53
CA ASP A 113 -5.95 2.35 17.89
C ASP A 113 -4.47 2.78 17.93
N ALA A 114 -3.52 1.90 17.58
CA ALA A 114 -2.09 2.12 17.73
C ALA A 114 -1.34 2.22 16.39
N LEU A 115 -0.18 2.88 16.40
CA LEU A 115 0.72 2.93 15.26
C LEU A 115 1.52 1.62 15.19
N GLY A 116 1.44 0.93 14.06
CA GLY A 116 2.27 -0.22 13.76
C GLY A 116 3.43 0.17 12.84
N THR A 117 4.65 -0.21 13.21
CA THR A 117 5.81 -0.23 12.30
C THR A 117 6.32 -1.66 12.20
N CYS A 118 6.38 -2.20 11.00
CA CYS A 118 6.91 -3.53 10.78
C CYS A 118 8.45 -3.47 10.81
N VAL A 119 9.06 -4.25 11.69
CA VAL A 119 10.51 -4.36 11.82
C VAL A 119 10.96 -5.77 11.41
N PRO A 120 12.22 -5.95 10.95
CA PRO A 120 12.78 -7.28 10.76
C PRO A 120 12.62 -8.12 12.03
N ALA A 121 12.21 -9.38 11.89
CA ALA A 121 11.98 -10.31 13.00
C ALA A 121 13.23 -10.55 13.86
#